data_AF-R5Z5S2-F1
#
_entry.id   AF-R5Z5S2-F1
#
_cell.length_a   1.000
_cell.length_b   1.000
_cell.length_c   1.000
_cell.angle_alpha   90.00
_cell.angle_beta   90.00
_cell.angle_gamma   90.00
#
_symmetry.space_group_name_H-M   'P 1'
#
loop_
_entity.id
_entity.type
_entity.pdbx_description
1 polymer ?
#
loop_
_entity_poly.entity_id
_entity_poly.type
_entity_poly.pdbx_seq_one_letter_code
_entity_poly.pdbx_strand_id
1 'polypeptide(L)'
;MAVLQTNELLKENLSRKTGLHRLTDEETEAIKNVVLEAALDVIALCDENGIPYMLGGGSALGAVRHGGFIPWDDDIDLNIPRKYITQLIHAIENRYPDKYYIEAPLYTEGYLSSFIQVHRRNTVFQEYMNQKKENCGIKLDIFIIENTYNNAVYRAWHGIGVQAGLFFLSCYRMYAWRDEFKKLAEGNRKASVIMFVKRCIGVLFACNPMGLYRSVQKKMAQCTDEKSEYITIPSGRNHFFGELYQRETFMQTQKVEFEGHMLCVTSDYKNYLTRLYGDYMEIPPEEKREHHVLYDLKLPGEYVAPKLLDKQQIQQVLTGMLDDFVAYCQRHGLRYYLVGGTLLGAVRHQGFIPWDDDIDVGMPRKDYERFLELVNQEPVSEHLQAISGEKGTLSNPYCELIHTGTHLERNSSQYIREKCQVLHLFLDIFPQDGWPEDEKEAARLFRKMKKMRYMIQNARAKIGKGTSPGHIIAKMPIVLLMRCVGYQRIIDKMDRIARRYDYDQSKYVGAITYGIYGVGERCLHDEVVAFTNVTFEGKQYCAPGCYDRYLRQIFGDYMVLPPAEKRVDHKMKVWAEFDV
;
A
#
# COMPACT_ATOMS: atom_id res chain seq x y z
N MET A 1 -10.53 -9.88 -32.69
CA MET A 1 -10.94 -8.52 -33.14
C MET A 1 -11.48 -7.62 -32.02
N ALA A 2 -12.49 -8.02 -31.23
CA ALA A 2 -13.07 -7.14 -30.19
C ALA A 2 -12.14 -6.82 -28.98
N VAL A 3 -11.13 -7.64 -28.69
CA VAL A 3 -10.12 -7.36 -27.64
C VAL A 3 -9.11 -6.32 -28.12
N LEU A 4 -8.55 -6.51 -29.32
CA LEU A 4 -7.61 -5.59 -29.99
C LEU A 4 -8.17 -4.17 -30.13
N GLN A 5 -9.40 -4.04 -30.63
CA GLN A 5 -10.05 -2.72 -30.77
C GLN A 5 -10.21 -1.96 -29.44
N THR A 6 -10.33 -2.66 -28.30
CA THR A 6 -10.47 -1.99 -27.00
C THR A 6 -9.13 -1.44 -26.51
N ASN A 7 -8.03 -2.17 -26.72
CA ASN A 7 -6.70 -1.75 -26.32
C ASN A 7 -6.21 -0.57 -27.16
N GLU A 8 -6.42 -0.59 -28.47
CA GLU A 8 -6.08 0.55 -29.34
C GLU A 8 -6.86 1.83 -28.94
N LEU A 9 -8.17 1.72 -28.72
CA LEU A 9 -9.00 2.84 -28.25
C LEU A 9 -8.56 3.39 -26.88
N LEU A 10 -8.03 2.54 -26.00
CA LEU A 10 -7.54 2.95 -24.69
C LEU A 10 -6.19 3.65 -24.78
N LYS A 11 -5.25 3.09 -25.55
CA LYS A 11 -3.90 3.64 -25.76
C LYS A 11 -3.95 5.01 -26.45
N GLU A 12 -4.83 5.20 -27.44
CA GLU A 12 -5.04 6.50 -28.08
C GLU A 12 -5.59 7.58 -27.12
N ASN A 13 -6.42 7.21 -26.15
CA ASN A 13 -6.97 8.17 -25.16
C ASN A 13 -5.99 8.42 -24.00
N LEU A 14 -5.21 7.41 -23.58
CA LEU A 14 -4.20 7.51 -22.51
C LEU A 14 -3.08 8.47 -22.87
N SER A 15 -2.54 8.38 -24.10
CA SER A 15 -1.48 9.27 -24.61
C SER A 15 -1.87 10.75 -24.65
N ARG A 16 -3.18 11.05 -24.59
CA ARG A 16 -3.75 12.40 -24.72
C ARG A 16 -4.32 12.95 -23.40
N LYS A 17 -4.25 12.19 -22.31
CA LYS A 17 -4.90 12.58 -21.04
C LYS A 17 -3.99 13.47 -20.19
N THR A 18 -4.52 14.59 -19.72
CA THR A 18 -3.84 15.55 -18.83
C THR A 18 -3.62 14.94 -17.44
N GLY A 19 -2.44 15.17 -16.86
CA GLY A 19 -2.06 14.70 -15.52
C GLY A 19 -1.30 13.38 -15.47
N LEU A 20 -0.90 12.84 -16.62
CA LEU A 20 0.04 11.72 -16.69
C LEU A 20 1.43 12.22 -17.08
N HIS A 21 2.46 11.63 -16.48
CA HIS A 21 3.87 11.90 -16.76
C HIS A 21 4.26 11.24 -18.09
N ARG A 22 4.80 12.05 -19.02
CA ARG A 22 5.42 11.57 -20.24
C ARG A 22 6.90 11.41 -19.97
N LEU A 23 7.42 10.21 -20.24
CA LEU A 23 8.82 9.90 -20.05
C LEU A 23 9.71 10.87 -20.84
N THR A 24 10.74 11.41 -20.21
CA THR A 24 11.82 12.09 -20.91
C THR A 24 12.73 11.07 -21.60
N ASP A 25 13.60 11.54 -22.49
CA ASP A 25 14.59 10.67 -23.14
C ASP A 25 15.53 10.05 -22.10
N GLU A 26 15.93 10.82 -21.07
CA GLU A 26 16.77 10.32 -19.98
C GLU A 26 16.07 9.26 -19.12
N GLU A 27 14.79 9.46 -18.80
CA GLU A 27 14.01 8.48 -18.05
C GLU A 27 13.79 7.19 -18.86
N THR A 28 13.49 7.33 -20.14
CA THR A 28 13.33 6.20 -21.07
C THR A 28 14.63 5.39 -21.13
N GLU A 29 15.77 6.05 -21.25
CA GLU A 29 17.08 5.38 -21.25
C GLU A 29 17.38 4.70 -19.91
N ALA A 30 17.05 5.34 -18.79
CA ALA A 30 17.21 4.72 -17.47
C ALA A 30 16.34 3.46 -17.31
N ILE A 31 15.09 3.49 -17.78
CA ILE A 31 14.18 2.34 -17.78
C ILE A 31 14.76 1.22 -18.64
N LYS A 32 15.20 1.52 -19.88
CA LYS A 32 15.83 0.54 -20.79
C LYS A 32 17.00 -0.18 -20.12
N ASN A 33 17.86 0.56 -19.42
CA ASN A 33 18.99 -0.02 -18.69
C ASN A 33 18.54 -0.99 -17.58
N VAL A 34 17.50 -0.64 -16.82
CA VAL A 34 16.96 -1.50 -15.76
C VAL A 34 16.29 -2.76 -16.33
N VAL A 35 15.52 -2.63 -17.41
CA VAL A 35 14.86 -3.77 -18.06
C VAL A 35 15.89 -4.67 -18.76
N LEU A 36 16.90 -4.11 -19.41
CA LEU A 36 18.01 -4.85 -20.01
C LEU A 36 18.78 -5.65 -18.95
N GLU A 37 19.09 -5.04 -17.80
CA GLU A 37 19.69 -5.75 -16.66
C GLU A 37 18.83 -6.95 -16.21
N ALA A 38 17.51 -6.75 -16.07
CA ALA A 38 16.59 -7.82 -15.72
C ALA A 38 16.53 -8.92 -16.79
N ALA A 39 16.53 -8.55 -18.07
CA ALA A 39 16.56 -9.50 -19.17
C ALA A 39 17.84 -10.35 -19.14
N LEU A 40 19.01 -9.73 -18.96
CA LEU A 40 20.30 -10.42 -18.92
C LEU A 40 20.41 -11.38 -17.74
N ASP A 41 19.93 -11.00 -16.55
CA ASP A 41 19.89 -11.88 -15.38
C ASP A 41 18.99 -13.11 -15.62
N VAL A 42 17.81 -12.90 -16.19
CA VAL A 42 16.87 -14.00 -16.53
C VAL A 42 17.45 -14.89 -17.63
N ILE A 43 18.12 -14.31 -18.64
CA ILE A 43 18.77 -15.04 -19.73
C ILE A 43 19.94 -15.88 -19.22
N ALA A 44 20.77 -15.35 -18.31
CA ALA A 44 21.85 -16.11 -17.69
C ALA A 44 21.32 -17.34 -16.95
N LEU A 45 20.20 -17.20 -16.21
CA LEU A 45 19.52 -18.35 -15.60
C LEU A 45 19.00 -19.33 -16.65
N CYS A 46 18.48 -18.85 -17.77
CA CYS A 46 18.05 -19.71 -18.86
C CYS A 46 19.21 -20.53 -19.43
N ASP A 47 20.34 -19.88 -19.74
CA ASP A 47 21.53 -20.53 -20.29
C ASP A 47 22.12 -21.57 -19.33
N GLU A 48 22.23 -21.24 -18.03
CA GLU A 48 22.72 -22.16 -16.99
C GLU A 48 21.83 -23.40 -16.81
N ASN A 49 20.51 -23.24 -16.97
CA ASN A 49 19.53 -24.30 -16.74
C ASN A 49 19.11 -25.03 -18.02
N GLY A 50 19.68 -24.67 -19.17
CA GLY A 50 19.28 -25.23 -20.47
C GLY A 50 17.82 -24.92 -20.85
N ILE A 51 17.31 -23.76 -20.41
CA ILE A 51 15.96 -23.29 -20.74
C ILE A 51 16.03 -22.51 -22.05
N PRO A 52 15.36 -22.96 -23.12
CA PRO A 52 15.28 -22.20 -24.37
C PRO A 52 14.45 -20.94 -24.15
N TYR A 53 14.97 -19.83 -24.63
CA TYR A 53 14.30 -18.53 -24.67
C TYR A 53 14.49 -17.89 -26.05
N MET A 54 13.67 -16.89 -26.35
CA MET A 54 13.90 -15.98 -27.46
C MET A 54 13.28 -14.61 -27.15
N LEU A 55 13.81 -13.53 -27.71
CA LEU A 55 13.14 -12.24 -27.69
C LEU A 55 11.78 -12.36 -28.38
N GLY A 56 10.77 -11.73 -27.81
CA GLY A 56 9.41 -11.65 -28.34
C GLY A 56 9.07 -10.26 -28.87
N GLY A 57 7.95 -10.16 -29.58
CA GLY A 57 7.26 -8.89 -29.85
C GLY A 57 8.16 -7.76 -30.35
N GLY A 58 8.10 -6.63 -29.64
CA GLY A 58 8.85 -5.41 -29.96
C GLY A 58 10.36 -5.60 -29.83
N SER A 59 10.80 -6.39 -28.86
CA SER A 59 12.23 -6.65 -28.60
C SER A 59 12.89 -7.46 -29.71
N ALA A 60 12.20 -8.46 -30.25
CA ALA A 60 12.68 -9.21 -31.42
C ALA A 60 12.77 -8.32 -32.66
N LEU A 61 11.79 -7.42 -32.84
CA LEU A 61 11.80 -6.42 -33.91
C LEU A 61 12.95 -5.42 -33.74
N GLY A 62 13.18 -4.95 -32.52
CA GLY A 62 14.28 -4.07 -32.15
C GLY A 62 15.64 -4.68 -32.48
N ALA A 63 15.89 -5.92 -32.05
CA ALA A 63 17.12 -6.65 -32.36
C ALA A 63 17.38 -6.71 -33.87
N VAL A 64 16.37 -7.10 -34.66
CA VAL A 64 16.52 -7.30 -36.10
C VAL A 64 16.63 -6.00 -36.88
N ARG A 65 15.92 -4.94 -36.45
CA ARG A 65 15.80 -3.69 -37.23
C ARG A 65 16.78 -2.60 -36.78
N HIS A 66 17.08 -2.54 -35.49
CA HIS A 66 17.84 -1.45 -34.85
C HIS A 66 19.10 -1.92 -34.11
N GLY A 67 19.30 -3.23 -33.93
CA GLY A 67 20.42 -3.77 -33.15
C GLY A 67 20.26 -3.56 -31.63
N GLY A 68 19.05 -3.26 -31.16
CA GLY A 68 18.77 -2.85 -29.79
C GLY A 68 17.30 -2.49 -29.59
N PHE A 69 17.00 -1.63 -28.63
CA PHE A 69 15.63 -1.15 -28.41
C PHE A 69 15.07 -0.43 -29.65
N ILE A 70 13.76 -0.55 -29.87
CA ILE A 70 13.08 0.41 -30.74
C ILE A 70 13.14 1.78 -30.03
N PRO A 71 13.47 2.90 -30.70
CA PRO A 71 13.79 4.15 -30.01
C PRO A 71 12.74 4.66 -29.01
N TRP A 72 11.45 4.44 -29.31
CA TRP A 72 10.30 4.87 -28.50
C TRP A 72 9.74 3.78 -27.58
N ASP A 73 10.42 2.64 -27.49
CA ASP A 73 10.02 1.46 -26.72
C ASP A 73 10.86 1.37 -25.44
N ASP A 74 10.30 0.79 -24.38
CA ASP A 74 10.88 0.81 -23.02
C ASP A 74 10.71 -0.53 -22.27
N ASP A 75 10.21 -1.56 -22.95
CA ASP A 75 10.06 -2.91 -22.40
C ASP A 75 10.88 -3.97 -23.16
N ILE A 76 11.06 -5.12 -22.50
CA ILE A 76 11.61 -6.33 -23.12
C ILE A 76 10.63 -7.48 -22.92
N ASP A 77 10.35 -8.17 -24.02
CA ASP A 77 9.53 -9.37 -24.07
C ASP A 77 10.41 -10.61 -24.28
N LEU A 78 10.22 -11.64 -23.47
CA LEU A 78 10.78 -12.98 -23.69
C LEU A 78 9.68 -14.00 -23.98
N ASN A 79 9.90 -14.87 -24.96
CA ASN A 79 9.06 -16.04 -25.20
C ASN A 79 9.74 -17.30 -24.63
N ILE A 80 9.06 -17.99 -23.71
CA ILE A 80 9.59 -19.18 -23.02
C ILE A 80 8.56 -20.32 -23.04
N PRO A 81 8.94 -21.58 -23.33
CA PRO A 81 8.00 -22.69 -23.34
C PRO A 81 7.40 -23.01 -21.97
N ARG A 82 6.11 -23.33 -21.97
CA ARG A 82 5.30 -23.67 -20.78
C ARG A 82 6.01 -24.61 -19.80
N LYS A 83 6.66 -25.67 -20.29
CA LYS A 83 7.30 -26.69 -19.46
C LYS A 83 8.42 -26.16 -18.56
N TYR A 84 9.05 -25.03 -18.91
CA TYR A 84 10.19 -24.47 -18.16
C TYR A 84 9.79 -23.35 -17.19
N ILE A 85 8.55 -22.85 -17.28
CA ILE A 85 8.09 -21.69 -16.52
C ILE A 85 8.26 -21.89 -15.01
N THR A 86 7.83 -23.04 -14.48
CA THR A 86 7.96 -23.30 -13.04
C THR A 86 9.42 -23.35 -12.62
N GLN A 87 10.30 -23.99 -13.39
CA GLN A 87 11.74 -24.04 -13.10
C GLN A 87 12.34 -22.63 -13.08
N LEU A 88 12.00 -21.80 -14.07
CA LEU A 88 12.52 -20.44 -14.19
C LEU A 88 12.09 -19.55 -13.02
N ILE A 89 10.81 -19.59 -12.62
CA ILE A 89 10.30 -18.81 -11.49
C ILE A 89 11.11 -19.12 -10.22
N HIS A 90 11.28 -20.41 -9.89
CA HIS A 90 12.06 -20.81 -8.73
C HIS A 90 13.54 -20.40 -8.86
N ALA A 91 14.12 -20.48 -10.07
CA ALA A 91 15.52 -20.08 -10.29
C ALA A 91 15.73 -18.58 -10.03
N ILE A 92 14.81 -17.73 -10.48
CA ILE A 92 14.84 -16.28 -10.24
C ILE A 92 14.68 -15.97 -8.75
N GLU A 93 13.66 -16.54 -8.10
CA GLU A 93 13.41 -16.27 -6.67
C GLU A 93 14.55 -16.74 -5.76
N ASN A 94 15.20 -17.85 -6.10
CA ASN A 94 16.32 -18.38 -5.32
C ASN A 94 17.61 -17.56 -5.50
N ARG A 95 17.91 -17.12 -6.73
CA ARG A 95 19.16 -16.36 -6.97
C ARG A 95 19.02 -14.88 -6.66
N TYR A 96 17.84 -14.31 -6.86
CA TYR A 96 17.62 -12.87 -6.82
C TYR A 96 16.45 -12.44 -5.90
N PRO A 97 16.34 -12.97 -4.67
CA PRO A 97 15.20 -12.68 -3.80
C PRO A 97 15.04 -11.19 -3.46
N ASP A 98 16.16 -10.47 -3.34
CA ASP A 98 16.21 -9.04 -2.99
C ASP A 98 16.19 -8.12 -4.23
N LYS A 99 16.33 -8.69 -5.43
CA LYS A 99 16.41 -7.93 -6.68
C LYS A 99 15.09 -7.93 -7.44
N TYR A 100 14.41 -9.07 -7.48
CA TYR A 100 13.18 -9.27 -8.26
C TYR A 100 12.03 -9.83 -7.41
N TYR A 101 10.81 -9.53 -7.84
CA TYR A 101 9.62 -10.31 -7.49
C TYR A 101 8.85 -10.66 -8.75
N ILE A 102 8.07 -11.73 -8.68
CA ILE A 102 7.41 -12.29 -9.86
C ILE A 102 5.91 -12.22 -9.68
N GLU A 103 5.23 -11.66 -10.67
CA GLU A 103 3.80 -11.82 -10.85
C GLU A 103 3.54 -12.82 -11.98
N ALA A 104 2.98 -13.98 -11.65
CA ALA A 104 2.80 -15.07 -12.60
C ALA A 104 1.39 -15.70 -12.54
N PRO A 105 0.85 -16.16 -13.69
CA PRO A 105 -0.44 -16.81 -13.73
C PRO A 105 -0.52 -18.06 -12.86
N LEU A 106 -1.58 -18.16 -12.05
CA LEU A 106 -1.82 -19.23 -11.06
C LEU A 106 -0.80 -19.35 -9.93
N TYR A 107 0.23 -18.50 -9.93
CA TYR A 107 1.27 -18.43 -8.92
C TYR A 107 0.96 -17.31 -7.92
N THR A 108 0.71 -16.11 -8.42
CA THR A 108 0.47 -14.92 -7.60
C THR A 108 -1.03 -14.73 -7.34
N GLU A 109 -1.42 -14.63 -6.06
CA GLU A 109 -2.83 -14.41 -5.69
C GLU A 109 -3.33 -13.06 -6.19
N GLY A 110 -4.49 -13.04 -6.85
CA GLY A 110 -5.09 -11.81 -7.38
C GLY A 110 -4.47 -11.30 -8.69
N TYR A 111 -3.43 -11.95 -9.22
CA TYR A 111 -2.86 -11.60 -10.51
C TYR A 111 -3.74 -12.11 -11.67
N LEU A 112 -4.23 -11.18 -12.50
CA LEU A 112 -5.24 -11.46 -13.54
C LEU A 112 -4.70 -11.39 -14.98
N SER A 113 -3.39 -11.16 -15.15
CA SER A 113 -2.75 -11.20 -16.47
C SER A 113 -2.57 -12.63 -16.98
N SER A 114 -2.22 -12.80 -18.25
CA SER A 114 -2.04 -14.14 -18.86
C SER A 114 -0.59 -14.46 -19.21
N PHE A 115 0.32 -13.52 -19.01
CA PHE A 115 1.77 -13.65 -19.14
C PHE A 115 2.41 -13.39 -17.77
N ILE A 116 3.72 -13.57 -17.66
CA ILE A 116 4.47 -13.43 -16.41
C ILE A 116 5.22 -12.10 -16.44
N GLN A 117 5.38 -11.46 -15.29
CA GLN A 117 6.15 -10.24 -15.14
C GLN A 117 7.20 -10.41 -14.05
N VAL A 118 8.44 -10.06 -14.38
CA VAL A 118 9.56 -10.02 -13.45
C VAL A 118 9.81 -8.57 -13.11
N HIS A 119 9.45 -8.16 -11.91
CA HIS A 119 9.54 -6.77 -11.46
C HIS A 119 10.82 -6.52 -10.68
N ARG A 120 11.52 -5.44 -11.02
CA ARG A 120 12.65 -4.93 -10.26
C ARG A 120 12.17 -4.32 -8.94
N ARG A 121 12.57 -4.92 -7.81
CA ARG A 121 12.33 -4.36 -6.47
C ARG A 121 12.93 -2.97 -6.34
N ASN A 122 12.36 -2.14 -5.46
CA ASN A 122 12.84 -0.79 -5.17
C ASN A 122 12.86 0.14 -6.40
N THR A 123 11.91 -0.09 -7.31
CA THR A 123 11.57 0.79 -8.43
C THR A 123 10.05 0.93 -8.51
N VAL A 124 9.57 1.98 -9.17
CA VAL A 124 8.14 2.22 -9.41
C VAL A 124 7.96 2.56 -10.89
N PHE A 125 7.03 1.89 -11.55
CA PHE A 125 6.57 2.04 -12.93
C PHE A 125 5.04 1.98 -12.88
N GLN A 126 4.42 3.03 -12.37
CA GLN A 126 3.00 3.04 -12.04
C GLN A 126 2.15 3.46 -13.24
N GLU A 127 1.57 2.50 -13.96
CA GLU A 127 0.72 2.77 -15.13
C GLU A 127 -0.73 3.09 -14.75
N TYR A 128 -1.19 2.58 -13.61
CA TYR A 128 -2.56 2.74 -13.14
C TYR A 128 -2.61 3.45 -11.79
N MET A 129 -3.52 4.42 -11.64
CA MET A 129 -3.59 5.30 -10.47
C MET A 129 -3.83 4.52 -9.16
N ASN A 130 -4.51 3.38 -9.24
CA ASN A 130 -4.87 2.57 -8.08
C ASN A 130 -3.85 1.45 -7.80
N GLN A 131 -2.79 1.32 -8.59
CA GLN A 131 -1.72 0.38 -8.27
C GLN A 131 -0.97 0.87 -7.03
N LYS A 132 -0.69 -0.06 -6.13
CA LYS A 132 0.19 0.16 -5.00
C LYS A 132 1.63 0.26 -5.51
N LYS A 133 2.39 1.26 -5.04
CA LYS A 133 3.77 1.51 -5.50
C LYS A 133 4.68 0.30 -5.28
N GLU A 134 4.47 -0.42 -4.18
CA GLU A 134 5.23 -1.63 -3.85
C GLU A 134 5.03 -2.77 -4.87
N ASN A 135 3.95 -2.73 -5.66
CA ASN A 135 3.54 -3.77 -6.60
C ASN A 135 3.62 -3.35 -8.07
N CYS A 136 4.31 -2.27 -8.40
CA CYS A 136 4.47 -1.84 -9.79
C CYS A 136 5.94 -1.51 -10.08
N GLY A 137 6.86 -2.45 -9.91
CA GLY A 137 8.26 -2.21 -10.28
C GLY A 137 8.45 -2.19 -11.80
N ILE A 138 9.53 -1.58 -12.28
CA ILE A 138 9.99 -1.69 -13.67
C ILE A 138 10.11 -3.17 -14.01
N LYS A 139 9.59 -3.58 -15.17
CA LYS A 139 9.23 -4.98 -15.42
C LYS A 139 9.79 -5.53 -16.74
N LEU A 140 10.13 -6.81 -16.70
CA LEU A 140 10.40 -7.66 -17.86
C LEU A 140 9.18 -8.57 -18.07
N ASP A 141 8.66 -8.63 -19.30
CA ASP A 141 7.49 -9.45 -19.63
C ASP A 141 7.92 -10.80 -20.23
N ILE A 142 7.36 -11.90 -19.71
CA ILE A 142 7.61 -13.26 -20.19
C ILE A 142 6.30 -13.86 -20.70
N PHE A 143 6.24 -14.02 -22.03
CA PHE A 143 5.16 -14.68 -22.74
C PHE A 143 5.41 -16.17 -22.87
N ILE A 144 4.33 -16.94 -22.75
CA ILE A 144 4.42 -18.39 -22.64
C ILE A 144 4.06 -19.04 -23.96
N ILE A 145 5.00 -19.82 -24.50
CA ILE A 145 4.78 -20.65 -25.68
C ILE A 145 4.01 -21.90 -25.23
N GLU A 146 2.79 -22.05 -25.74
CA GLU A 146 1.90 -23.18 -25.50
C GLU A 146 1.92 -24.18 -26.63
N ASN A 147 1.73 -25.45 -26.29
CA ASN A 147 1.52 -26.50 -27.29
C ASN A 147 0.08 -26.44 -27.84
N THR A 148 -0.13 -26.92 -29.06
CA THR A 148 -1.49 -27.09 -29.60
C THR A 148 -1.58 -28.26 -30.57
N TYR A 149 -2.79 -28.75 -30.81
CA TYR A 149 -3.03 -30.01 -31.50
C TYR A 149 -2.62 -29.99 -32.99
N ASN A 150 -2.11 -31.11 -33.51
CA ASN A 150 -1.81 -31.29 -34.95
C ASN A 150 -3.09 -31.37 -35.77
N ASN A 151 -4.12 -32.02 -35.23
CA ASN A 151 -5.44 -32.06 -35.85
C ASN A 151 -6.09 -30.67 -35.87
N ALA A 152 -6.43 -30.19 -37.08
CA ALA A 152 -6.96 -28.85 -37.30
C ALA A 152 -8.28 -28.58 -36.56
N VAL A 153 -9.15 -29.57 -36.42
CA VAL A 153 -10.45 -29.42 -35.73
C VAL A 153 -10.23 -29.26 -34.23
N TYR A 154 -9.40 -30.11 -33.60
CA TYR A 154 -9.07 -29.96 -32.19
C TYR A 154 -8.32 -28.67 -31.89
N ARG A 155 -7.42 -28.25 -32.79
CA ARG A 155 -6.73 -26.96 -32.69
C ARG A 155 -7.68 -25.77 -32.79
N ALA A 156 -8.67 -25.82 -33.68
CA ALA A 156 -9.69 -24.79 -33.78
C ALA A 156 -10.52 -24.70 -32.49
N TRP A 157 -11.00 -25.83 -31.95
CA TRP A 157 -11.73 -25.84 -30.68
C TRP A 157 -10.89 -25.37 -29.48
N HIS A 158 -9.60 -25.71 -29.47
CA HIS A 158 -8.66 -25.22 -28.49
C HIS A 158 -8.57 -23.69 -28.54
N GLY A 159 -8.27 -23.14 -29.72
CA GLY A 159 -8.12 -21.69 -29.92
C GLY A 159 -9.39 -20.90 -29.68
N ILE A 160 -10.55 -21.39 -30.12
CA ILE A 160 -11.86 -20.74 -29.85
C ILE A 160 -12.09 -20.64 -28.33
N GLY A 161 -11.83 -21.73 -27.60
CA GLY A 161 -11.98 -21.74 -26.16
C GLY A 161 -11.02 -20.78 -25.44
N VAL A 162 -9.76 -20.71 -25.88
CA VAL A 162 -8.77 -19.77 -25.35
C VAL A 162 -9.17 -18.33 -25.62
N GLN A 163 -9.57 -17.99 -26.86
CA GLN A 163 -9.98 -16.63 -27.20
C GLN A 163 -11.25 -16.19 -26.47
N ALA A 164 -12.24 -17.08 -26.33
CA ALA A 164 -13.43 -16.82 -25.53
C ALA A 164 -13.07 -16.56 -24.06
N GLY A 165 -12.17 -17.38 -23.50
CA GLY A 165 -11.64 -17.20 -22.16
C GLY A 165 -10.95 -15.85 -21.95
N LEU A 166 -10.02 -15.48 -22.83
CA LEU A 166 -9.33 -14.19 -22.82
C LEU A 166 -10.31 -13.01 -22.94
N PHE A 167 -11.33 -13.14 -23.78
CA PHE A 167 -12.40 -12.14 -23.88
C PHE A 167 -13.18 -12.01 -22.57
N PHE A 168 -13.56 -13.10 -21.92
CA PHE A 168 -14.26 -13.06 -20.63
C PHE A 168 -13.39 -12.47 -19.52
N LEU A 169 -12.09 -12.75 -19.50
CA LEU A 169 -11.15 -12.10 -18.58
C LEU A 169 -11.07 -10.59 -18.84
N SER A 170 -11.00 -10.16 -20.09
CA SER A 170 -11.07 -8.74 -20.45
C SER A 170 -12.37 -8.10 -19.95
N CYS A 171 -13.52 -8.77 -20.11
CA CYS A 171 -14.81 -8.30 -19.57
C CYS A 171 -14.80 -8.19 -18.05
N TYR A 172 -14.26 -9.18 -17.35
CA TYR A 172 -14.15 -9.15 -15.89
C TYR A 172 -13.25 -8.02 -15.40
N ARG A 173 -12.08 -7.79 -16.02
CA ARG A 173 -11.19 -6.65 -15.67
C ARG A 173 -11.92 -5.31 -15.83
N MET A 174 -12.71 -5.15 -16.89
CA MET A 174 -13.55 -3.94 -17.11
C MET A 174 -14.61 -3.75 -16.02
N TYR A 175 -15.08 -4.82 -15.38
CA TYR A 175 -15.97 -4.74 -14.22
C TYR A 175 -15.23 -4.46 -12.91
N ALA A 176 -14.11 -5.15 -12.67
CA ALA A 176 -13.30 -5.00 -11.47
C ALA A 176 -12.76 -3.57 -11.34
N TRP A 177 -12.24 -3.01 -12.43
CA TRP A 177 -11.65 -1.66 -12.47
C TRP A 177 -12.55 -0.64 -13.18
N ARG A 178 -13.88 -0.82 -13.08
CA ARG A 178 -14.88 -0.02 -13.80
C ARG A 178 -14.78 1.49 -13.58
N ASP A 179 -14.37 1.94 -12.39
CA ASP A 179 -14.30 3.36 -12.06
C ASP A 179 -13.09 4.02 -12.77
N GLU A 180 -11.99 3.28 -12.89
CA GLU A 180 -10.79 3.69 -13.61
C GLU A 180 -11.01 3.67 -15.12
N PHE A 181 -11.55 2.58 -15.66
CA PHE A 181 -11.89 2.51 -17.09
C PHE A 181 -12.93 3.54 -17.51
N LYS A 182 -13.91 3.85 -16.65
CA LYS A 182 -14.86 4.94 -16.92
C LYS A 182 -14.13 6.27 -17.07
N LYS A 183 -13.19 6.59 -16.17
CA LYS A 183 -12.35 7.79 -16.28
C LYS A 183 -11.46 7.77 -17.53
N LEU A 184 -11.01 6.60 -17.99
CA LEU A 184 -10.18 6.46 -19.19
C LEU A 184 -10.98 6.64 -20.49
N ALA A 185 -12.26 6.29 -20.50
CA ALA A 185 -13.13 6.46 -21.67
C ALA A 185 -13.89 7.80 -21.71
N GLU A 186 -13.67 8.68 -20.73
CA GLU A 186 -14.24 10.03 -20.74
C GLU A 186 -13.84 10.77 -22.02
N GLY A 187 -14.81 11.38 -22.71
CA GLY A 187 -14.60 12.03 -24.00
C GLY A 187 -14.66 11.12 -25.23
N ASN A 188 -14.68 9.79 -25.08
CA ASN A 188 -14.76 8.85 -26.21
C ASN A 188 -16.02 7.97 -26.13
N ARG A 189 -17.04 8.32 -26.93
CA ARG A 189 -18.35 7.61 -26.94
C ARG A 189 -18.23 6.14 -27.35
N LYS A 190 -17.36 5.82 -28.33
CA LYS A 190 -17.17 4.43 -28.79
C LYS A 190 -16.54 3.58 -27.68
N ALA A 191 -15.47 4.08 -27.07
CA ALA A 191 -14.81 3.40 -25.94
C ALA A 191 -15.77 3.21 -24.76
N SER A 192 -16.55 4.25 -24.42
CA SER A 192 -17.54 4.20 -23.33
C SER A 192 -18.59 3.11 -23.52
N VAL A 193 -19.12 2.95 -24.74
CA VAL A 193 -20.11 1.90 -25.06
C VAL A 193 -19.50 0.51 -24.95
N ILE A 194 -18.31 0.30 -25.52
CA ILE A 194 -17.61 -0.99 -25.47
C ILE A 194 -17.34 -1.40 -24.02
N MET A 195 -16.85 -0.46 -23.20
CA MET A 195 -16.59 -0.71 -21.78
C MET A 195 -17.86 -1.01 -21.00
N PHE A 196 -18.95 -0.31 -21.27
CA PHE A 196 -20.24 -0.59 -20.64
C PHE A 196 -20.73 -2.00 -20.96
N VAL A 197 -20.67 -2.42 -22.23
CA VAL A 197 -21.06 -3.78 -22.64
C VAL A 197 -20.17 -4.83 -21.97
N LYS A 198 -18.85 -4.67 -22.05
CA LYS A 198 -17.89 -5.59 -21.43
C LYS A 198 -18.08 -5.67 -19.91
N ARG A 199 -18.35 -4.55 -19.25
CA ARG A 199 -18.67 -4.49 -17.81
C ARG A 199 -19.91 -5.32 -17.49
N CYS A 200 -20.99 -5.18 -18.25
CA CYS A 200 -22.22 -5.94 -18.03
C CYS A 200 -21.98 -7.46 -18.15
N ILE A 201 -21.17 -7.89 -19.13
CA ILE A 201 -20.73 -9.28 -19.25
C ILE A 201 -19.85 -9.68 -18.06
N GLY A 202 -18.93 -8.81 -17.66
CA GLY A 202 -17.99 -9.02 -16.56
C GLY A 202 -18.65 -9.25 -15.20
N VAL A 203 -19.81 -8.64 -14.94
CA VAL A 203 -20.61 -8.84 -13.71
C VAL A 203 -20.93 -10.32 -13.48
N LEU A 204 -21.16 -11.10 -14.55
CA LEU A 204 -21.48 -12.52 -14.45
C LEU A 204 -20.37 -13.34 -13.78
N PHE A 205 -19.14 -12.84 -13.79
CA PHE A 205 -17.97 -13.49 -13.21
C PHE A 205 -17.55 -12.91 -11.86
N ALA A 206 -18.25 -11.89 -11.36
CA ALA A 206 -17.91 -11.19 -10.11
C ALA A 206 -17.95 -12.09 -8.87
N CYS A 207 -18.83 -13.10 -8.86
CA CYS A 207 -18.98 -14.02 -7.73
C CYS A 207 -17.86 -15.08 -7.66
N ASN A 208 -17.18 -15.38 -8.78
CA ASN A 208 -16.09 -16.36 -8.81
C ASN A 208 -15.04 -16.01 -9.88
N PRO A 209 -14.31 -14.89 -9.71
CA PRO A 209 -13.34 -14.43 -10.70
C PRO A 209 -12.14 -15.36 -10.82
N MET A 210 -11.69 -15.93 -9.69
CA MET A 210 -10.57 -16.88 -9.68
C MET A 210 -10.93 -18.19 -10.40
N GLY A 211 -12.19 -18.61 -10.35
CA GLY A 211 -12.69 -19.76 -11.12
C GLY A 211 -12.63 -19.53 -12.63
N LEU A 212 -13.09 -18.36 -13.11
CA LEU A 212 -12.95 -17.97 -14.51
C LEU A 212 -11.47 -17.99 -14.92
N TYR A 213 -10.62 -17.32 -14.15
CA TYR A 213 -9.20 -17.22 -14.44
C TYR A 213 -8.50 -18.58 -14.51
N ARG A 214 -8.72 -19.45 -13.52
CA ARG A 214 -8.21 -20.83 -13.52
C ARG A 214 -8.69 -21.62 -14.75
N SER A 215 -9.94 -21.44 -15.16
CA SER A 215 -10.48 -22.10 -16.35
C SER A 215 -9.74 -21.67 -17.62
N VAL A 216 -9.48 -20.37 -17.80
CA VAL A 216 -8.75 -19.86 -18.96
C VAL A 216 -7.31 -20.36 -18.99
N GLN A 217 -6.60 -20.32 -17.87
CA GLN A 217 -5.22 -20.82 -17.78
C GLN A 217 -5.14 -22.32 -18.08
N LYS A 218 -6.07 -23.13 -17.53
CA LYS A 218 -6.19 -24.55 -17.87
C LYS A 218 -6.50 -24.77 -19.35
N LYS A 219 -7.30 -23.89 -19.96
CA LYS A 219 -7.65 -23.98 -21.36
C LYS A 219 -6.46 -23.67 -22.27
N MET A 220 -5.58 -22.74 -21.90
CA MET A 220 -4.33 -22.45 -22.64
C MET A 220 -3.34 -23.60 -22.55
N ALA A 221 -3.13 -24.14 -21.35
CA ALA A 221 -2.23 -25.26 -21.11
C ALA A 221 -2.86 -26.64 -21.42
N GLN A 222 -3.97 -26.68 -22.16
CA GLN A 222 -4.76 -27.91 -22.33
C GLN A 222 -4.00 -28.97 -23.12
N CYS A 223 -3.20 -28.56 -24.12
CA CYS A 223 -2.37 -29.47 -24.89
C CYS A 223 -1.01 -29.62 -24.20
N THR A 224 -0.70 -30.83 -23.73
CA THR A 224 0.56 -31.14 -23.04
C THR A 224 1.55 -31.93 -23.92
N ASP A 225 1.22 -32.11 -25.20
CA ASP A 225 2.06 -32.86 -26.14
C ASP A 225 3.26 -32.01 -26.60
N GLU A 226 4.42 -32.29 -26.00
CA GLU A 226 5.70 -31.66 -26.32
C GLU A 226 6.20 -31.97 -27.74
N LYS A 227 5.61 -32.96 -28.41
CA LYS A 227 5.91 -33.33 -29.80
C LYS A 227 4.91 -32.78 -30.80
N SER A 228 3.98 -31.92 -30.36
CA SER A 228 3.01 -31.32 -31.27
C SER A 228 3.71 -30.54 -32.39
N GLU A 229 3.21 -30.63 -33.61
CA GLU A 229 3.76 -29.91 -34.77
C GLU A 229 3.54 -28.41 -34.67
N TYR A 230 2.56 -27.97 -33.87
CA TYR A 230 2.18 -26.58 -33.72
C TYR A 230 2.31 -26.09 -32.29
N ILE A 231 2.67 -24.82 -32.16
CA ILE A 231 2.73 -24.05 -30.93
C ILE A 231 2.05 -22.70 -31.11
N THR A 232 1.72 -22.05 -29.99
CA THR A 232 1.09 -20.73 -30.03
C THR A 232 1.47 -19.88 -28.82
N ILE A 233 1.42 -18.56 -28.98
CA ILE A 233 1.62 -17.58 -27.90
C ILE A 233 0.26 -16.89 -27.67
N PRO A 234 -0.65 -17.48 -26.87
CA PRO A 234 -2.03 -17.03 -26.83
C PRO A 234 -2.22 -15.66 -26.18
N SER A 235 -1.25 -15.24 -25.37
CA SER A 235 -1.23 -13.94 -24.68
C SER A 235 -0.52 -12.84 -25.45
N GLY A 236 0.17 -13.18 -26.54
CA GLY A 236 0.88 -12.20 -27.35
C GLY A 236 -0.07 -11.27 -28.12
N ARG A 237 0.52 -10.31 -28.84
CA ARG A 237 -0.18 -9.25 -29.59
C ARG A 237 -1.34 -9.79 -30.43
N ASN A 238 -1.13 -10.83 -31.23
CA ASN A 238 -2.14 -11.35 -32.15
C ASN A 238 -2.89 -12.59 -31.64
N HIS A 239 -2.65 -12.97 -30.38
CA HIS A 239 -3.34 -14.04 -29.66
C HIS A 239 -3.24 -15.41 -30.39
N PHE A 240 -3.98 -16.40 -29.91
CA PHE A 240 -3.87 -17.81 -30.32
C PHE A 240 -3.77 -18.06 -31.84
N PHE A 241 -4.70 -17.53 -32.65
CA PHE A 241 -4.74 -17.85 -34.09
C PHE A 241 -3.78 -17.00 -34.92
N GLY A 242 -3.48 -15.78 -34.48
CA GLY A 242 -2.53 -14.92 -35.17
C GLY A 242 -1.08 -15.31 -34.88
N GLU A 243 -0.85 -15.90 -33.72
CA GLU A 243 0.45 -16.39 -33.25
C GLU A 243 0.46 -17.91 -33.18
N LEU A 244 0.10 -18.55 -34.30
CA LEU A 244 0.18 -19.99 -34.50
C LEU A 244 1.37 -20.30 -35.40
N TYR A 245 2.32 -21.10 -34.92
CA TYR A 245 3.57 -21.41 -35.61
C TYR A 245 3.84 -22.90 -35.70
N GLN A 246 4.61 -23.31 -36.72
CA GLN A 246 5.18 -24.64 -36.79
C GLN A 246 6.33 -24.73 -35.78
N ARG A 247 6.29 -25.75 -34.91
CA ARG A 247 7.24 -25.92 -33.82
C ARG A 247 8.68 -26.00 -34.33
N GLU A 248 8.92 -26.84 -35.33
CA GLU A 248 10.27 -27.15 -35.81
C GLU A 248 11.04 -25.91 -36.25
N THR A 249 10.40 -25.02 -37.00
CA THR A 249 11.04 -23.79 -37.50
C THR A 249 11.10 -22.71 -36.43
N PHE A 250 10.02 -22.55 -35.66
CA PHE A 250 9.92 -21.46 -34.69
C PHE A 250 10.82 -21.67 -33.46
N MET A 251 10.96 -22.91 -33.00
CA MET A 251 11.77 -23.24 -31.81
C MET A 251 13.27 -23.26 -32.08
N GLN A 252 13.70 -23.23 -33.34
CA GLN A 252 15.10 -22.99 -33.69
C GLN A 252 15.42 -21.51 -33.43
N THR A 253 16.56 -21.24 -32.82
CA THR A 253 16.99 -19.88 -32.53
C THR A 253 18.32 -19.56 -33.21
N GLN A 254 18.53 -18.27 -33.45
CA GLN A 254 19.83 -17.72 -33.84
C GLN A 254 20.14 -16.51 -32.97
N LYS A 255 21.43 -16.20 -32.82
CA LYS A 255 21.87 -15.05 -32.04
C LYS A 255 21.90 -13.79 -32.91
N VAL A 256 21.31 -12.71 -32.41
CA VAL A 256 21.31 -11.38 -33.04
C VAL A 256 21.76 -10.36 -31.99
N GLU A 257 22.40 -9.29 -32.43
CA GLU A 257 22.83 -8.21 -31.57
C GLU A 257 21.62 -7.44 -31.01
N PHE A 258 21.63 -7.18 -29.70
CA PHE A 258 20.68 -6.34 -28.99
C PHE A 258 21.45 -5.62 -27.88
N GLU A 259 21.62 -4.30 -28.00
CA GLU A 259 22.35 -3.48 -27.01
C GLU A 259 23.78 -3.99 -26.75
N GLY A 260 24.48 -4.44 -27.79
CA GLY A 260 25.83 -5.01 -27.69
C GLY A 260 25.91 -6.44 -27.14
N HIS A 261 24.77 -7.08 -26.86
CA HIS A 261 24.69 -8.48 -26.42
C HIS A 261 24.13 -9.38 -27.53
N MET A 262 24.65 -10.60 -27.65
CA MET A 262 24.17 -11.58 -28.64
C MET A 262 23.04 -12.44 -28.05
N LEU A 263 21.79 -12.03 -28.30
CA LEU A 263 20.59 -12.65 -27.73
C LEU A 263 19.85 -13.53 -28.74
N CYS A 264 19.10 -14.52 -28.24
CA CYS A 264 18.36 -15.46 -29.09
C CYS A 264 17.09 -14.81 -29.67
N VAL A 265 16.91 -14.94 -30.98
CA VAL A 265 15.62 -14.74 -31.69
C VAL A 265 15.27 -16.03 -32.42
N THR A 266 13.99 -16.25 -32.75
CA THR A 266 13.62 -17.40 -33.59
C THR A 266 14.32 -17.33 -34.95
N SER A 267 14.78 -18.46 -35.47
CA SER A 267 15.38 -18.55 -36.81
C SER A 267 14.36 -18.19 -37.91
N ASP A 268 13.07 -18.34 -37.62
CA ASP A 268 11.95 -17.96 -38.48
C ASP A 268 11.43 -16.53 -38.19
N TYR A 269 12.32 -15.62 -37.74
CA TYR A 269 11.92 -14.27 -37.31
C TYR A 269 11.21 -13.48 -38.42
N LYS A 270 11.53 -13.74 -39.70
CA LYS A 270 10.86 -13.07 -40.84
C LYS A 270 9.36 -13.38 -40.85
N ASN A 271 8.98 -14.66 -40.77
CA ASN A 271 7.57 -15.07 -40.70
C ASN A 271 6.93 -14.60 -39.37
N TYR A 272 7.66 -14.69 -38.26
CA TYR A 272 7.19 -14.20 -36.96
C TYR A 272 6.82 -12.71 -37.00
N LEU A 273 7.75 -11.85 -37.40
CA LEU A 273 7.58 -10.41 -37.43
C LEU A 273 6.60 -9.97 -38.52
N THR A 274 6.58 -10.62 -39.69
CA THR A 274 5.58 -10.32 -40.72
C THR A 274 4.16 -10.63 -40.26
N ARG A 275 3.94 -11.70 -39.48
CA ARG A 275 2.63 -12.01 -38.89
C ARG A 275 2.19 -11.01 -37.83
N LEU A 276 3.13 -10.44 -37.09
CA LEU A 276 2.84 -9.47 -36.04
C LEU A 276 2.63 -8.05 -36.56
N TYR A 277 3.49 -7.60 -37.49
CA TYR A 277 3.60 -6.20 -37.89
C TYR A 277 3.41 -5.94 -39.38
N GLY A 278 3.31 -6.98 -40.22
CA GLY A 278 3.25 -6.83 -41.68
C GLY A 278 4.62 -6.52 -42.28
N ASP A 279 4.75 -5.38 -42.98
CA ASP A 279 6.06 -4.91 -43.43
C ASP A 279 6.84 -4.29 -42.26
N TYR A 280 7.43 -5.16 -41.45
CA TYR A 280 8.04 -4.78 -40.17
C TYR A 280 9.31 -3.93 -40.31
N MET A 281 9.92 -3.88 -41.51
CA MET A 281 11.08 -3.03 -41.78
C MET A 281 10.68 -1.58 -42.03
N GLU A 282 9.43 -1.33 -42.41
CA GLU A 282 8.90 0.03 -42.53
C GLU A 282 8.74 0.67 -41.15
N ILE A 283 9.26 1.89 -40.99
CA ILE A 283 9.12 2.65 -39.75
C ILE A 283 7.70 3.23 -39.70
N PRO A 284 6.91 2.95 -38.65
CA PRO A 284 5.57 3.51 -38.54
C PRO A 284 5.61 5.05 -38.38
N PRO A 285 4.60 5.77 -38.90
CA PRO A 285 4.39 7.19 -38.62
C PRO A 285 4.32 7.47 -37.12
N GLU A 286 4.73 8.67 -36.70
CA GLU A 286 4.82 9.06 -35.29
C GLU A 286 3.51 8.87 -34.52
N GLU A 287 2.37 9.11 -35.16
CA GLU A 287 1.05 8.99 -34.52
C GLU A 287 0.67 7.53 -34.21
N LYS A 288 1.36 6.57 -34.80
CA LYS A 288 1.19 5.13 -34.57
C LYS A 288 2.27 4.54 -33.67
N ARG A 289 3.25 5.34 -33.23
CA ARG A 289 4.30 4.90 -32.29
C ARG A 289 3.69 4.85 -30.89
N GLU A 290 3.79 3.69 -30.27
CA GLU A 290 3.26 3.45 -28.93
C GLU A 290 4.22 4.03 -27.90
N HIS A 291 3.70 4.73 -26.88
CA HIS A 291 4.48 5.26 -25.76
C HIS A 291 3.76 4.90 -24.46
N HIS A 292 4.52 4.44 -23.45
CA HIS A 292 3.98 4.32 -22.10
C HIS A 292 3.81 5.70 -21.46
N VAL A 293 2.83 5.77 -20.58
CA VAL A 293 2.43 6.99 -19.89
C VAL A 293 2.16 6.60 -18.45
N LEU A 294 2.82 7.27 -17.51
CA LEU A 294 2.90 6.84 -16.11
C LEU A 294 2.25 7.85 -15.16
N TYR A 295 1.81 7.37 -14.01
CA TYR A 295 1.42 8.19 -12.86
C TYR A 295 2.60 8.51 -11.94
N ASP A 296 3.54 7.57 -11.78
CA ASP A 296 4.74 7.73 -10.97
C ASP A 296 5.85 6.84 -11.52
N LEU A 297 7.08 7.34 -11.45
CA LEU A 297 8.32 6.65 -11.84
C LEU A 297 9.32 6.83 -10.70
N LYS A 298 9.93 5.73 -10.27
CA LYS A 298 11.06 5.72 -9.33
C LYS A 298 12.12 4.76 -9.84
N LEU A 299 13.30 5.30 -10.09
CA LEU A 299 14.47 4.54 -10.52
C LEU A 299 15.15 3.87 -9.31
N PRO A 300 16.08 2.91 -9.54
CA PRO A 300 16.81 2.28 -8.44
C PRO A 300 17.47 3.31 -7.51
N GLY A 301 17.16 3.22 -6.21
CA GLY A 301 17.66 4.13 -5.18
C GLY A 301 16.72 5.31 -4.86
N GLU A 302 15.70 5.55 -5.68
CA GLU A 302 14.69 6.61 -5.44
C GLU A 302 13.48 6.12 -4.65
N TYR A 303 13.34 4.79 -4.50
CA TYR A 303 12.23 4.17 -3.78
C TYR A 303 12.71 3.01 -2.92
N VAL A 304 12.28 3.02 -1.66
CA VAL A 304 12.42 1.89 -0.75
C VAL A 304 11.01 1.39 -0.45
N ALA A 305 10.75 0.12 -0.76
CA ALA A 305 9.45 -0.46 -0.47
C ALA A 305 9.21 -0.45 1.05
N PRO A 306 8.01 -0.04 1.52
CA PRO A 306 7.71 -0.03 2.95
C PRO A 306 7.90 -1.42 3.56
N LYS A 307 8.60 -1.49 4.69
CA LYS A 307 8.81 -2.73 5.45
C LYS A 307 7.91 -2.74 6.68
N LEU A 308 7.29 -3.89 6.96
CA LEU A 308 6.52 -4.08 8.18
C LEU A 308 7.49 -4.14 9.37
N LEU A 309 7.33 -3.24 10.32
CA LEU A 309 8.12 -3.20 11.54
C LEU A 309 7.64 -4.26 12.53
N ASP A 310 8.59 -4.91 13.20
CA ASP A 310 8.29 -5.70 14.38
C ASP A 310 8.09 -4.80 15.62
N LYS A 311 7.69 -5.40 16.75
CA LYS A 311 7.37 -4.65 17.98
C LYS A 311 8.60 -3.91 18.53
N GLN A 312 9.79 -4.51 18.47
CA GLN A 312 11.01 -3.90 18.98
C GLN A 312 11.40 -2.69 18.12
N GLN A 313 11.27 -2.80 16.80
CA GLN A 313 11.47 -1.69 15.88
C GLN A 313 10.46 -0.56 16.11
N ILE A 314 9.18 -0.88 16.33
CA ILE A 314 8.16 0.13 16.68
C ILE A 314 8.56 0.88 17.96
N GLN A 315 8.99 0.16 19.00
CA GLN A 315 9.43 0.75 20.27
C GLN A 315 10.67 1.63 20.12
N GLN A 316 11.62 1.24 19.25
CA GLN A 316 12.78 2.07 18.91
C GLN A 316 12.39 3.38 18.24
N VAL A 317 11.51 3.32 17.22
CA VAL A 317 11.01 4.54 16.56
C VAL A 317 10.27 5.43 17.57
N LEU A 318 9.37 4.87 18.38
CA LEU A 318 8.66 5.62 19.42
C LEU A 318 9.60 6.30 20.43
N THR A 319 10.67 5.62 20.84
CA THR A 319 11.67 6.19 21.75
C THR A 319 12.40 7.37 21.10
N GLY A 320 12.76 7.27 19.82
CA GLY A 320 13.31 8.40 19.04
C GLY A 320 12.35 9.57 18.93
N MET A 321 11.05 9.31 18.69
CA MET A 321 10.01 10.35 18.69
C MET A 321 9.89 11.05 20.05
N LEU A 322 9.99 10.29 21.15
CA LEU A 322 9.99 10.84 22.50
C LEU A 322 11.22 11.72 22.74
N ASP A 323 12.41 11.31 22.31
CA ASP A 323 13.63 12.12 22.44
C ASP A 323 13.52 13.46 21.72
N ASP A 324 13.04 13.45 20.47
CA ASP A 324 12.81 14.65 19.66
C ASP A 324 11.81 15.59 20.35
N PHE A 325 10.69 15.04 20.84
CA PHE A 325 9.69 15.79 21.60
C PHE A 325 10.28 16.42 22.85
N VAL A 326 11.08 15.68 23.61
CA VAL A 326 11.70 16.15 24.86
C VAL A 326 12.72 17.24 24.60
N ALA A 327 13.58 17.07 23.58
CA ALA A 327 14.53 18.10 23.16
C ALA A 327 13.82 19.39 22.73
N TYR A 328 12.68 19.26 22.03
CA TYR A 328 11.83 20.38 21.67
C TYR A 328 11.24 21.07 22.91
N CYS A 329 10.67 20.31 23.85
CA CYS A 329 10.15 20.86 25.10
C CYS A 329 11.22 21.62 25.90
N GLN A 330 12.43 21.06 26.00
CA GLN A 330 13.55 21.71 26.69
C GLN A 330 13.96 23.03 26.00
N ARG A 331 14.06 23.03 24.67
CA ARG A 331 14.41 24.21 23.88
C ARG A 331 13.42 25.36 24.06
N HIS A 332 12.13 25.07 24.17
CA HIS A 332 11.07 26.09 24.28
C HIS A 332 10.60 26.34 25.72
N GLY A 333 11.17 25.64 26.70
CA GLY A 333 10.78 25.73 28.11
C GLY A 333 9.34 25.28 28.35
N LEU A 334 8.93 24.16 27.72
CA LEU A 334 7.62 23.56 27.87
C LEU A 334 7.65 22.45 28.91
N ARG A 335 6.65 22.43 29.79
CA ARG A 335 6.48 21.37 30.79
C ARG A 335 5.79 20.16 30.17
N TYR A 336 6.33 18.97 30.45
CA TYR A 336 5.72 17.68 30.11
C TYR A 336 6.02 16.66 31.22
N TYR A 337 5.31 15.55 31.23
CA TYR A 337 5.66 14.36 32.01
C TYR A 337 5.06 13.09 31.41
N LEU A 338 5.69 11.94 31.64
CA LEU A 338 5.14 10.64 31.25
C LEU A 338 3.84 10.35 32.01
N VAL A 339 2.85 9.73 31.35
CA VAL A 339 1.57 9.35 31.97
C VAL A 339 1.18 7.91 31.62
N GLY A 340 0.10 7.40 32.22
CA GLY A 340 -0.54 6.16 31.78
C GLY A 340 0.38 4.93 31.75
N GLY A 341 0.30 4.18 30.65
CA GLY A 341 1.07 2.95 30.43
C GLY A 341 2.57 3.20 30.33
N THR A 342 2.97 4.30 29.70
CA THR A 342 4.39 4.69 29.56
C THR A 342 5.06 4.97 30.90
N LEU A 343 4.40 5.74 31.79
CA LEU A 343 4.91 5.97 33.15
C LEU A 343 4.99 4.67 33.96
N LEU A 344 3.99 3.80 33.83
CA LEU A 344 4.00 2.48 34.46
C LEU A 344 5.16 1.61 33.94
N GLY A 345 5.42 1.65 32.63
CA GLY A 345 6.56 1.00 31.99
C GLY A 345 7.88 1.50 32.58
N ALA A 346 8.09 2.82 32.61
CA ALA A 346 9.29 3.44 33.16
C ALA A 346 9.57 3.00 34.61
N VAL A 347 8.55 3.04 35.47
CA VAL A 347 8.72 2.70 36.89
C VAL A 347 8.92 1.19 37.11
N ARG A 348 8.17 0.33 36.41
CA ARG A 348 8.15 -1.12 36.68
C ARG A 348 9.17 -1.91 35.86
N HIS A 349 9.42 -1.51 34.62
CA HIS A 349 10.26 -2.23 33.66
C HIS A 349 11.51 -1.43 33.23
N GLN A 350 11.64 -0.16 33.63
CA GLN A 350 12.69 0.75 33.16
C GLN A 350 12.68 0.95 31.63
N GLY A 351 11.51 0.81 31.02
CA GLY A 351 11.30 0.80 29.58
C GLY A 351 9.85 0.48 29.24
N PHE A 352 9.58 0.03 28.02
CA PHE A 352 8.23 -0.36 27.63
C PHE A 352 7.70 -1.51 28.49
N ILE A 353 6.38 -1.52 28.71
CA ILE A 353 5.71 -2.77 29.08
C ILE A 353 5.87 -3.73 27.90
N PRO A 354 6.27 -5.00 28.07
CA PRO A 354 6.66 -5.86 26.93
C PRO A 354 5.61 -6.06 25.84
N TRP A 355 4.33 -5.84 26.16
CA TRP A 355 3.23 -5.91 25.20
C TRP A 355 2.78 -4.54 24.66
N ASP A 356 3.16 -3.42 25.27
CA ASP A 356 2.80 -2.07 24.79
C ASP A 356 3.47 -1.72 23.46
N ASP A 357 2.79 -0.84 22.74
CA ASP A 357 3.16 -0.35 21.40
C ASP A 357 2.82 1.15 21.21
N ASP A 358 2.73 1.92 22.29
CA ASP A 358 2.46 3.37 22.31
C ASP A 358 3.24 4.13 23.41
N ILE A 359 3.33 5.46 23.25
CA ILE A 359 3.89 6.39 24.23
C ILE A 359 2.86 7.49 24.53
N ASP A 360 2.60 7.71 25.81
CA ASP A 360 1.70 8.71 26.35
C ASP A 360 2.47 9.76 27.17
N VAL A 361 2.25 11.05 26.87
CA VAL A 361 2.76 12.17 27.66
C VAL A 361 1.64 13.13 28.05
N GLY A 362 1.76 13.73 29.23
CA GLY A 362 0.90 14.81 29.72
C GLY A 362 1.60 16.16 29.61
N MET A 363 0.87 17.19 29.18
CA MET A 363 1.33 18.59 29.22
C MET A 363 0.31 19.47 29.95
N PRO A 364 0.72 20.35 30.89
CA PRO A 364 -0.18 21.37 31.43
C PRO A 364 -0.85 22.17 30.31
N ARG A 365 -2.12 22.54 30.47
CA ARG A 365 -2.94 23.18 29.41
C ARG A 365 -2.24 24.32 28.68
N LYS A 366 -1.60 25.24 29.42
CA LYS A 366 -0.87 26.38 28.82
C LYS A 366 0.30 25.94 27.95
N ASP A 367 1.06 24.95 28.41
CA ASP A 367 2.19 24.38 27.67
C ASP A 367 1.71 23.59 26.44
N TYR A 368 0.61 22.84 26.55
CA TYR A 368 -0.02 22.13 25.44
C TYR A 368 -0.48 23.09 24.34
N GLU A 369 -1.17 24.18 24.70
CA GLU A 369 -1.62 25.20 23.74
C GLU A 369 -0.42 25.88 23.06
N ARG A 370 0.59 26.27 23.85
CA ARG A 370 1.83 26.86 23.35
C ARG A 370 2.59 25.89 22.45
N PHE A 371 2.63 24.60 22.76
CA PHE A 371 3.20 23.57 21.90
C PHE A 371 2.50 23.55 20.54
N LEU A 372 1.17 23.46 20.52
CA LEU A 372 0.39 23.45 19.27
C LEU A 372 0.58 24.71 18.41
N GLU A 373 0.83 25.86 19.02
CA GLU A 373 1.16 27.10 18.32
C GLU A 373 2.57 27.06 17.73
N LEU A 374 3.57 26.70 18.54
CA LEU A 374 4.98 26.67 18.14
C LEU A 374 5.22 25.66 17.02
N VAL A 375 4.63 24.45 17.09
CA VAL A 375 4.84 23.41 16.06
C VAL A 375 4.29 23.76 14.67
N ASN A 376 3.45 24.79 14.55
CA ASN A 376 3.06 25.32 13.23
C ASN A 376 4.08 26.28 12.64
N GLN A 377 4.95 26.84 13.48
CA GLN A 377 5.98 27.79 13.09
C GLN A 377 7.31 27.06 12.88
N GLU A 378 7.62 26.10 13.75
CA GLU A 378 8.84 25.31 13.76
C GLU A 378 8.47 23.84 14.04
N PRO A 379 8.61 22.91 13.08
CA PRO A 379 8.31 21.51 13.32
C PRO A 379 9.26 20.92 14.38
N VAL A 380 8.80 19.87 15.08
CA VAL A 380 9.63 19.20 16.11
C VAL A 380 10.90 18.61 15.49
N SER A 381 10.75 17.94 14.35
CA SER A 381 11.81 17.50 13.44
C SER A 381 11.24 17.35 12.02
N GLU A 382 12.08 17.07 11.02
CA GLU A 382 11.66 16.94 9.61
C GLU A 382 10.56 15.88 9.40
N HIS A 383 10.55 14.84 10.22
CA HIS A 383 9.63 13.71 10.09
C HIS A 383 8.48 13.72 11.11
N LEU A 384 8.38 14.75 11.96
CA LEU A 384 7.37 14.83 13.01
C LEU A 384 6.37 15.95 12.78
N GLN A 385 5.09 15.59 12.76
CA GLN A 385 3.98 16.52 12.59
C GLN A 385 2.98 16.40 13.73
N ALA A 386 2.46 17.53 14.23
CA ALA A 386 1.40 17.53 15.22
C ALA A 386 0.01 17.55 14.54
N ILE A 387 -0.83 16.58 14.88
CA ILE A 387 -2.27 16.58 14.54
C ILE A 387 -3.08 16.66 15.84
N SER A 388 -4.25 17.27 15.80
CA SER A 388 -5.02 17.53 17.02
C SER A 388 -6.53 17.58 16.80
N GLY A 389 -7.25 17.30 17.88
CA GLY A 389 -8.71 17.40 17.91
C GLY A 389 -9.18 18.82 17.65
N GLU A 390 -8.47 19.83 18.16
CA GLU A 390 -8.81 21.24 18.04
C GLU A 390 -8.76 21.74 16.60
N LYS A 391 -7.85 21.20 15.78
CA LYS A 391 -7.74 21.52 14.34
C LYS A 391 -8.62 20.63 13.46
N GLY A 392 -9.30 19.65 14.04
CA GLY A 392 -10.12 18.67 13.33
C GLY A 392 -9.35 17.69 12.45
N THR A 393 -8.01 17.66 12.58
CA THR A 393 -7.14 16.69 11.93
C THR A 393 -7.15 15.35 12.68
N LEU A 394 -7.54 15.35 13.96
CA LEU A 394 -7.76 14.17 14.78
C LEU A 394 -9.20 14.10 15.31
N SER A 395 -9.72 12.90 15.52
CA SER A 395 -11.08 12.69 16.08
C SER A 395 -11.10 12.51 17.60
N ASN A 396 -9.96 12.65 18.25
CA ASN A 396 -9.78 12.58 19.70
C ASN A 396 -9.50 13.98 20.27
N PRO A 397 -9.89 14.29 21.52
CA PRO A 397 -9.75 15.61 22.13
C PRO A 397 -8.36 15.81 22.78
N TYR A 398 -7.32 15.53 22.01
CA TYR A 398 -5.89 15.66 22.36
C TYR A 398 -5.06 15.80 21.08
N CYS A 399 -3.73 15.81 21.21
CA CYS A 399 -2.78 15.88 20.10
C CYS A 399 -2.04 14.55 19.92
N GLU A 400 -1.86 14.12 18.68
CA GLU A 400 -0.94 13.05 18.29
C GLU A 400 0.26 13.70 17.58
N LEU A 401 1.48 13.41 18.02
CA LEU A 401 2.70 13.73 17.28
C LEU A 401 3.05 12.52 16.40
N ILE A 402 2.86 12.66 15.09
CA ILE A 402 2.96 11.57 14.13
C ILE A 402 4.31 11.53 13.42
N HIS A 403 4.78 10.34 13.05
CA HIS A 403 5.98 10.12 12.24
C HIS A 403 5.64 9.93 10.75
N THR A 404 5.89 10.94 9.92
CA THR A 404 5.46 10.99 8.51
C THR A 404 6.09 9.90 7.63
N GLY A 405 7.28 9.40 8.00
CA GLY A 405 7.95 8.27 7.32
C GLY A 405 7.40 6.87 7.62
N THR A 406 6.34 6.77 8.44
CA THR A 406 5.70 5.47 8.79
C THR A 406 4.27 5.41 8.26
N HIS A 407 3.69 4.22 8.09
CA HIS A 407 2.28 4.05 7.73
C HIS A 407 1.62 3.02 8.63
N LEU A 408 0.53 3.41 9.30
CA LEU A 408 -0.18 2.56 10.24
C LEU A 408 -1.42 1.93 9.59
N GLU A 409 -1.51 0.60 9.54
CA GLU A 409 -2.74 -0.06 9.11
C GLU A 409 -3.76 -0.17 10.26
N ARG A 410 -4.91 0.48 10.10
CA ARG A 410 -6.06 0.31 11.01
C ARG A 410 -7.34 -0.01 10.25
N ASN A 411 -8.11 -0.95 10.80
CA ASN A 411 -9.41 -1.34 10.25
C ASN A 411 -10.53 -0.35 10.66
N SER A 412 -10.50 0.86 10.10
CA SER A 412 -11.43 1.96 10.41
C SER A 412 -12.64 2.04 9.45
N SER A 413 -13.68 2.78 9.84
CA SER A 413 -14.84 3.04 8.96
C SER A 413 -14.44 3.99 7.82
N GLN A 414 -15.10 3.87 6.66
CA GLN A 414 -14.86 4.77 5.51
C GLN A 414 -15.03 6.24 5.89
N TYR A 415 -16.05 6.56 6.71
CA TYR A 415 -16.28 7.91 7.22
C TYR A 415 -15.08 8.49 7.97
N ILE A 416 -14.36 7.67 8.75
CA ILE A 416 -13.16 8.13 9.46
C ILE A 416 -11.98 8.30 8.50
N ARG A 417 -11.77 7.34 7.60
CA ARG A 417 -10.75 7.43 6.54
C ARG A 417 -10.81 8.73 5.77
N GLU A 418 -12.01 9.18 5.42
CA GLU A 418 -12.21 10.37 4.60
C GLU A 418 -12.15 11.69 5.38
N LYS A 419 -12.39 11.68 6.70
CA LYS A 419 -12.59 12.92 7.47
C LYS A 419 -11.44 13.32 8.39
N CYS A 420 -10.73 12.36 8.98
CA CYS A 420 -9.82 12.65 10.09
C CYS A 420 -8.84 11.50 10.37
N GLN A 421 -8.47 10.75 9.34
CA GLN A 421 -7.51 9.67 9.50
C GLN A 421 -6.19 10.01 8.86
N VAL A 422 -5.23 10.30 9.72
CA VAL A 422 -3.81 10.38 9.38
C VAL A 422 -3.18 9.15 10.02
N LEU A 423 -2.67 8.24 9.20
CA LEU A 423 -2.30 6.88 9.61
C LEU A 423 -0.80 6.70 9.66
N HIS A 424 -0.19 7.22 10.71
CA HIS A 424 1.24 7.12 10.97
C HIS A 424 1.42 6.58 12.39
N LEU A 425 2.63 6.14 12.73
CA LEU A 425 3.01 5.90 14.13
C LEU A 425 2.96 7.24 14.89
N PHE A 426 2.53 7.21 16.16
CA PHE A 426 2.21 8.43 16.91
C PHE A 426 2.61 8.33 18.38
N LEU A 427 2.86 9.51 18.96
CA LEU A 427 2.98 9.75 20.41
C LEU A 427 1.75 10.56 20.85
N ASP A 428 1.04 10.08 21.87
CA ASP A 428 -0.16 10.74 22.40
C ASP A 428 0.23 11.84 23.41
N ILE A 429 -0.19 13.07 23.14
CA ILE A 429 0.06 14.26 23.98
C ILE A 429 -1.28 14.71 24.58
N PHE A 430 -1.49 14.40 25.85
CA PHE A 430 -2.71 14.72 26.57
C PHE A 430 -2.62 16.08 27.28
N PRO A 431 -3.60 16.98 27.07
CA PRO A 431 -3.70 18.17 27.88
C PRO A 431 -4.09 17.81 29.32
N GLN A 432 -3.36 18.40 30.26
CA GLN A 432 -3.55 18.27 31.70
C GLN A 432 -4.19 19.55 32.21
N ASP A 433 -5.35 19.40 32.85
CA ASP A 433 -6.23 20.52 33.21
C ASP A 433 -6.41 20.59 34.73
N GLY A 434 -6.88 21.74 35.21
CA GLY A 434 -7.31 21.90 36.60
C GLY A 434 -8.59 21.11 36.88
N TRP A 435 -8.75 20.58 38.09
CA TRP A 435 -9.95 19.85 38.52
C TRP A 435 -10.72 20.61 39.60
N PRO A 436 -12.06 20.45 39.66
CA PRO A 436 -12.84 20.93 40.79
C PRO A 436 -12.32 20.36 42.12
N GLU A 437 -12.30 21.21 43.15
CA GLU A 437 -11.94 20.80 44.50
C GLU A 437 -12.95 19.81 45.09
N ASP A 438 -14.25 20.11 44.94
CA ASP A 438 -15.33 19.25 45.39
C ASP A 438 -15.37 17.95 44.59
N GLU A 439 -15.30 16.82 45.31
CA GLU A 439 -15.24 15.50 44.69
C GLU A 439 -16.54 15.13 43.94
N LYS A 440 -17.70 15.61 44.42
CA LYS A 440 -18.98 15.36 43.74
C LYS A 440 -19.06 16.15 42.43
N GLU A 441 -18.49 17.35 42.38
CA GLU A 441 -18.34 18.13 41.16
C GLU A 441 -17.36 17.47 40.19
N ALA A 442 -16.20 17.03 40.66
CA ALA A 442 -15.23 16.25 39.87
C ALA A 442 -15.88 14.99 39.25
N ALA A 443 -16.62 14.22 40.03
CA ALA A 443 -17.34 13.04 39.54
C ALA A 443 -18.46 13.38 38.53
N ARG A 444 -19.12 14.54 38.67
CA ARG A 444 -20.11 15.04 37.69
C ARG A 444 -19.41 15.45 36.39
N LEU A 445 -18.28 16.14 36.49
CA LEU A 445 -17.47 16.55 35.35
C LEU A 445 -16.96 15.34 34.56
N PHE A 446 -16.39 14.35 35.25
CA PHE A 446 -15.94 13.11 34.63
C PHE A 446 -17.07 12.38 33.89
N ARG A 447 -18.24 12.19 34.53
CA ARG A 447 -19.39 11.54 33.87
C ARG A 447 -19.83 12.29 32.61
N LYS A 448 -19.78 13.62 32.64
CA LYS A 448 -20.07 14.46 31.48
C LYS A 448 -19.04 14.26 30.35
N MET A 449 -17.74 14.24 30.67
CA MET A 449 -16.66 13.98 29.71
C MET A 449 -16.75 12.57 29.13
N LYS A 450 -16.96 11.55 29.97
CA LYS A 450 -17.15 10.15 29.55
C LYS A 450 -18.32 10.01 28.58
N LYS A 451 -19.45 10.68 28.82
CA LYS A 451 -20.59 10.69 27.90
C LYS A 451 -20.23 11.33 26.55
N MET A 452 -19.46 12.42 26.55
CA MET A 452 -19.00 13.06 25.32
C MET A 452 -18.01 12.20 24.52
N ARG A 453 -17.04 11.56 25.19
CA ARG A 453 -16.15 10.56 24.57
C ARG A 453 -16.93 9.41 23.95
N TYR A 454 -17.94 8.90 24.65
CA TYR A 454 -18.81 7.85 24.11
C TYR A 454 -19.56 8.30 22.85
N MET A 455 -20.02 9.55 22.77
CA MET A 455 -20.65 10.09 21.56
C MET A 455 -19.66 10.15 20.38
N ILE A 456 -18.41 10.57 20.63
CA ILE A 456 -17.34 10.54 19.61
C ILE A 456 -17.09 9.12 19.11
N GLN A 457 -16.94 8.14 20.01
CA GLN A 457 -16.74 6.73 19.63
C GLN A 457 -17.90 6.19 18.77
N ASN A 458 -19.14 6.55 19.09
CA ASN A 458 -20.30 6.17 18.28
C ASN A 458 -20.28 6.81 16.89
N ALA A 459 -19.88 8.08 16.75
CA ALA A 459 -19.75 8.71 15.44
C ALA A 459 -18.74 7.96 14.53
N ARG A 460 -17.66 7.42 15.13
CA ARG A 460 -16.59 6.67 14.46
C ARG A 460 -16.98 5.24 14.04
N ALA A 461 -18.01 4.68 14.67
CA ALA A 461 -18.37 3.27 14.49
C ALA A 461 -18.72 2.91 13.04
N LYS A 462 -18.39 1.68 12.65
CA LYS A 462 -18.77 1.10 11.34
C LYS A 462 -20.25 0.77 11.28
N ILE A 463 -20.92 1.23 10.23
CA ILE A 463 -22.28 0.82 9.88
C ILE A 463 -22.22 -0.65 9.41
N GLY A 464 -23.23 -1.45 9.77
CA GLY A 464 -23.34 -2.85 9.32
C GLY A 464 -22.40 -3.85 9.99
N LYS A 465 -21.61 -3.46 10.99
CA LYS A 465 -20.72 -4.34 11.76
C LYS A 465 -21.11 -4.33 13.24
N GLY A 466 -21.12 -5.45 13.93
CA GLY A 466 -21.47 -5.51 15.36
C GLY A 466 -21.39 -6.94 15.88
N THR A 467 -21.48 -7.12 17.20
CA THR A 467 -21.42 -8.44 17.85
C THR A 467 -22.66 -9.29 17.60
N SER A 468 -23.80 -8.67 17.24
CA SER A 468 -25.03 -9.38 16.87
C SER A 468 -25.87 -8.56 15.86
N PRO A 469 -26.77 -9.20 15.08
CA PRO A 469 -27.67 -8.50 14.15
C PRO A 469 -28.53 -7.42 14.84
N GLY A 470 -29.05 -7.70 16.04
CA GLY A 470 -29.82 -6.73 16.82
C GLY A 470 -29.00 -5.51 17.24
N HIS A 471 -27.74 -5.72 17.66
CA HIS A 471 -26.83 -4.62 17.99
C HIS A 471 -26.51 -3.75 16.77
N ILE A 472 -26.41 -4.34 15.57
CA ILE A 472 -26.18 -3.61 14.31
C ILE A 472 -27.34 -2.67 13.99
N ILE A 473 -28.58 -3.14 14.14
CA ILE A 473 -29.79 -2.36 13.86
C ILE A 473 -29.93 -1.24 14.90
N ALA A 474 -29.82 -1.57 16.19
CA ALA A 474 -30.05 -0.63 17.29
C ALA A 474 -29.06 0.55 17.29
N LYS A 475 -27.80 0.32 16.90
CA LYS A 475 -26.80 1.39 16.88
C LYS A 475 -26.89 2.31 15.66
N MET A 476 -27.50 1.87 14.56
CA MET A 476 -27.46 2.60 13.29
C MET A 476 -28.05 4.03 13.40
N PRO A 477 -29.23 4.26 14.01
CA PRO A 477 -29.75 5.60 14.22
C PRO A 477 -28.83 6.48 15.07
N ILE A 478 -28.18 5.90 16.09
CA ILE A 478 -27.25 6.61 16.98
C ILE A 478 -26.01 7.05 16.20
N VAL A 479 -25.42 6.16 15.40
CA VAL A 479 -24.25 6.48 14.57
C VAL A 479 -24.57 7.61 13.59
N LEU A 480 -25.71 7.55 12.89
CA LEU A 480 -26.12 8.59 11.95
C LEU A 480 -26.34 9.94 12.67
N LEU A 481 -27.07 9.93 13.79
CA LEU A 481 -27.31 11.14 14.58
C LEU A 481 -25.98 11.77 15.06
N MET A 482 -25.05 10.95 15.58
CA MET A 482 -23.76 11.45 16.07
C MET A 482 -22.88 11.98 14.93
N ARG A 483 -22.95 11.39 13.72
CA ARG A 483 -22.26 11.93 12.53
C ARG A 483 -22.82 13.28 12.07
N CYS A 484 -24.13 13.51 12.21
CA CYS A 484 -24.75 14.81 11.94
C CYS A 484 -24.35 15.88 12.97
N VAL A 485 -24.22 15.49 14.25
CA VAL A 485 -23.67 16.38 15.29
C VAL A 485 -22.23 16.75 14.96
N GLY A 486 -21.44 15.77 14.49
CA GLY A 486 -20.03 15.94 14.15
C GLY A 486 -19.14 15.89 15.39
N TYR A 487 -18.05 15.10 15.32
CA TYR A 487 -17.14 14.93 16.46
C TYR A 487 -16.46 16.26 16.84
N GLN A 488 -16.17 17.14 15.88
CA GLN A 488 -15.53 18.43 16.14
C GLN A 488 -16.31 19.27 17.15
N ARG A 489 -17.63 19.42 16.97
CA ARG A 489 -18.48 20.19 17.89
C ARG A 489 -18.47 19.64 19.32
N ILE A 490 -18.28 18.33 19.46
CA ILE A 490 -18.18 17.66 20.75
C ILE A 490 -16.80 17.93 21.37
N ILE A 491 -15.73 17.83 20.59
CA ILE A 491 -14.35 18.15 21.01
C ILE A 491 -14.27 19.61 21.47
N ASP A 492 -14.74 20.57 20.67
CA ASP A 492 -14.74 22.01 21.03
C ASP A 492 -15.53 22.28 22.31
N LYS A 493 -16.58 21.49 22.58
CA LYS A 493 -17.36 21.58 23.82
C LYS A 493 -16.61 20.98 25.00
N MET A 494 -15.91 19.87 24.81
CA MET A 494 -15.06 19.26 25.83
C MET A 494 -13.93 20.20 26.21
N ASP A 495 -13.23 20.74 25.22
CA ASP A 495 -12.12 21.66 25.40
C ASP A 495 -12.54 22.94 26.14
N ARG A 496 -13.64 23.58 25.71
CA ARG A 496 -14.22 24.73 26.44
C ARG A 496 -14.60 24.42 27.89
N ILE A 497 -15.01 23.19 28.19
CA ILE A 497 -15.34 22.83 29.57
C ILE A 497 -14.07 22.66 30.41
N ALA A 498 -13.04 22.02 29.83
CA ALA A 498 -11.77 21.74 30.46
C ALA A 498 -11.01 23.04 30.81
N ARG A 499 -10.93 23.99 29.87
CA ARG A 499 -10.29 25.31 30.04
C ARG A 499 -10.85 26.18 31.16
N ARG A 500 -12.02 25.85 31.72
CA ARG A 500 -12.60 26.62 32.84
C ARG A 500 -11.85 26.43 34.15
N TYR A 501 -11.01 25.40 34.23
CA TYR A 501 -10.22 25.09 35.41
C TYR A 501 -8.74 25.22 35.03
N ASP A 502 -8.13 26.35 35.41
CA ASP A 502 -6.73 26.63 35.12
C ASP A 502 -5.83 25.65 35.89
N TYR A 503 -4.87 25.05 35.18
CA TYR A 503 -3.98 24.03 35.74
C TYR A 503 -3.16 24.57 36.91
N ASP A 504 -2.57 25.77 36.78
CA ASP A 504 -1.62 26.32 37.76
C ASP A 504 -2.34 26.94 38.97
N GLN A 505 -3.63 27.28 38.85
CA GLN A 505 -4.44 27.85 39.93
C GLN A 505 -5.28 26.81 40.68
N SER A 506 -5.40 25.59 40.15
CA SER A 506 -6.24 24.55 40.74
C SER A 506 -5.49 23.72 41.76
N LYS A 507 -6.14 23.40 42.88
CA LYS A 507 -5.58 22.48 43.89
C LYS A 507 -5.33 21.06 43.36
N TYR A 508 -6.17 20.62 42.44
CA TYR A 508 -6.08 19.31 41.81
C TYR A 508 -5.93 19.43 40.30
N VAL A 509 -5.19 18.50 39.70
CA VAL A 509 -4.93 18.45 38.25
C VAL A 509 -4.98 17.02 37.71
N GLY A 510 -5.12 16.90 36.39
CA GLY A 510 -5.11 15.63 35.66
C GLY A 510 -5.83 15.74 34.31
N ALA A 511 -5.85 14.67 33.52
CA ALA A 511 -6.48 14.70 32.20
C ALA A 511 -8.02 14.75 32.32
N ILE A 512 -8.65 15.80 31.80
CA ILE A 512 -10.12 15.93 31.81
C ILE A 512 -10.73 15.43 30.51
N THR A 513 -10.22 15.88 29.37
CA THR A 513 -10.79 15.59 28.06
C THR A 513 -10.67 14.10 27.71
N TYR A 514 -9.55 13.46 28.06
CA TYR A 514 -9.29 12.04 27.80
C TYR A 514 -8.87 11.21 29.02
N GLY A 515 -9.17 11.64 30.25
CA GLY A 515 -8.90 10.81 31.43
C GLY A 515 -9.82 9.59 31.52
N ILE A 516 -9.36 8.42 31.07
CA ILE A 516 -10.12 7.17 31.01
C ILE A 516 -10.30 6.51 32.38
N TYR A 517 -9.39 6.78 33.32
CA TYR A 517 -9.39 6.23 34.69
C TYR A 517 -10.22 7.09 35.66
N GLY A 518 -10.70 8.24 35.19
CA GLY A 518 -11.69 9.07 35.87
C GLY A 518 -11.13 9.84 37.05
N VAL A 519 -11.84 9.86 38.19
CA VAL A 519 -11.41 10.62 39.37
C VAL A 519 -10.08 10.10 39.92
N GLY A 520 -9.67 8.87 39.58
CA GLY A 520 -8.35 8.34 39.91
C GLY A 520 -7.19 9.06 39.23
N GLU A 521 -7.43 9.87 38.19
CA GLU A 521 -6.37 10.70 37.57
C GLU A 521 -6.20 12.05 38.29
N ARG A 522 -7.06 12.36 39.26
CA ARG A 522 -7.04 13.63 39.99
C ARG A 522 -5.97 13.62 41.07
N CYS A 523 -4.86 14.30 40.82
CA CYS A 523 -3.73 14.44 41.75
C CYS A 523 -3.64 15.85 42.33
N LEU A 524 -2.95 16.02 43.47
CA LEU A 524 -2.67 17.35 44.02
C LEU A 524 -1.66 18.06 43.11
N HIS A 525 -1.95 19.30 42.73
CA HIS A 525 -1.12 20.09 41.83
C HIS A 525 0.35 20.13 42.30
N ASP A 526 0.57 20.52 43.56
CA ASP A 526 1.90 20.70 44.13
C ASP A 526 2.72 19.40 44.16
N GLU A 527 2.05 18.26 44.29
CA GLU A 527 2.69 16.93 44.25
C GLU A 527 3.04 16.51 42.80
N VAL A 528 2.26 16.94 41.82
CA VAL A 528 2.52 16.66 40.39
C VAL A 528 3.68 17.51 39.89
N VAL A 529 3.65 18.82 40.15
CA VAL A 529 4.65 19.78 39.64
C VAL A 529 6.00 19.69 40.36
N ALA A 530 6.08 18.95 41.47
CA ALA A 530 7.33 18.50 42.07
C ALA A 530 8.01 17.41 41.22
N PHE A 531 8.19 17.69 39.92
CA PHE A 531 8.64 16.73 38.91
C PHE A 531 9.90 15.98 39.35
N THR A 532 9.97 14.72 38.94
CA THR A 532 11.12 13.84 39.15
C THR A 532 11.51 13.17 37.85
N ASN A 533 12.70 12.59 37.80
CA ASN A 533 13.15 11.84 36.64
C ASN A 533 13.00 10.34 36.86
N VAL A 534 12.55 9.64 35.83
CA VAL A 534 12.45 8.17 35.78
C VAL A 534 13.21 7.65 34.59
N THR A 535 13.69 6.41 34.69
CA THR A 535 14.40 5.73 33.60
C THR A 535 13.41 5.03 32.67
N PHE A 536 13.53 5.26 31.36
CA PHE A 536 12.78 4.56 30.33
C PHE A 536 13.72 4.32 29.14
N GLU A 537 13.87 3.07 28.69
CA GLU A 537 14.76 2.69 27.57
C GLU A 537 16.19 3.24 27.74
N GLY A 538 16.71 3.23 28.97
CA GLY A 538 18.05 3.69 29.32
C GLY A 538 18.24 5.22 29.41
N LYS A 539 17.20 6.01 29.16
CA LYS A 539 17.24 7.48 29.22
C LYS A 539 16.39 8.03 30.37
N GLN A 540 16.62 9.28 30.75
CA GLN A 540 15.89 9.95 31.84
C GLN A 540 14.81 10.87 31.29
N TYR A 541 13.57 10.68 31.76
CA TYR A 541 12.43 11.49 31.36
C TYR A 541 11.66 12.02 32.57
N CYS A 542 10.96 13.13 32.35
CA CYS A 542 10.17 13.78 33.38
C CYS A 542 8.94 12.95 33.76
N ALA A 543 8.68 12.81 35.05
CA ALA A 543 7.52 12.16 35.63
C ALA A 543 6.90 13.06 36.72
N PRO A 544 5.60 12.90 37.02
CA PRO A 544 4.99 13.62 38.14
C PRO A 544 5.70 13.23 39.46
N GLY A 545 5.91 14.20 40.36
CA GLY A 545 6.55 13.96 41.66
C GLY A 545 5.88 12.86 42.48
N CYS A 546 4.55 12.79 42.39
CA CYS A 546 3.72 11.75 43.00
C CYS A 546 3.42 10.55 42.10
N TYR A 547 4.34 10.14 41.22
CA TYR A 547 4.10 9.02 40.30
C TYR A 547 3.58 7.74 41.01
N ASP A 548 4.11 7.39 42.19
CA ASP A 548 3.68 6.19 42.92
C ASP A 548 2.20 6.27 43.32
N ARG A 549 1.77 7.43 43.84
CA ARG A 549 0.36 7.69 44.18
C ARG A 549 -0.52 7.66 42.94
N TYR A 550 -0.11 8.34 41.87
CA TYR A 550 -0.83 8.38 40.60
C TYR A 550 -1.05 6.96 40.05
N LEU A 551 0.02 6.14 39.98
CA LEU A 551 -0.05 4.77 39.50
C LEU A 551 -0.92 3.89 40.40
N ARG A 552 -0.84 4.02 41.74
CA ARG A 552 -1.71 3.27 42.67
C ARG A 552 -3.19 3.62 42.52
N GLN A 553 -3.52 4.89 42.29
CA GLN A 553 -4.90 5.33 42.11
C GLN A 553 -5.54 4.75 40.85
N ILE A 554 -4.74 4.54 39.80
CA ILE A 554 -5.22 4.08 38.49
C ILE A 554 -5.17 2.56 38.37
N PHE A 555 -4.04 1.95 38.74
CA PHE A 555 -3.75 0.54 38.49
C PHE A 555 -3.77 -0.34 39.75
N GLY A 556 -3.93 0.25 40.95
CA GLY A 556 -3.89 -0.49 42.22
C GLY A 556 -2.48 -0.91 42.60
N ASP A 557 -2.29 -2.20 42.93
CA ASP A 557 -0.95 -2.75 43.17
C ASP A 557 -0.20 -2.98 41.84
N TYR A 558 0.26 -1.87 41.26
CA TYR A 558 0.75 -1.80 39.88
C TYR A 558 2.07 -2.55 39.67
N MET A 559 2.80 -2.89 40.73
CA MET A 559 4.03 -3.69 40.65
C MET A 559 3.74 -5.17 40.37
N VAL A 560 2.53 -5.64 40.67
CA VAL A 560 2.08 -6.98 40.32
C VAL A 560 1.65 -7.01 38.86
N LEU A 561 2.20 -7.97 38.10
CA LEU A 561 1.82 -8.14 36.70
C LEU A 561 0.36 -8.60 36.58
N PRO A 562 -0.43 -8.05 35.64
CA PRO A 562 -1.75 -8.59 35.38
C PRO A 562 -1.66 -10.04 34.85
N PRO A 563 -2.72 -10.85 35.01
CA PRO A 563 -2.83 -12.17 34.39
C PRO A 563 -2.60 -12.10 32.88
N ALA A 564 -2.09 -13.18 32.28
CA ALA A 564 -1.69 -13.21 30.87
C ALA A 564 -2.83 -12.82 29.91
N GLU A 565 -4.07 -13.17 30.26
CA GLU A 565 -5.27 -12.92 29.46
C GLU A 565 -5.65 -11.43 29.41
N LYS A 566 -5.10 -10.62 30.33
CA LYS A 566 -5.29 -9.16 30.40
C LYS A 566 -4.09 -8.39 29.82
N ARG A 567 -3.03 -9.08 29.36
CA ARG A 567 -1.86 -8.49 28.70
C ARG A 567 -2.14 -8.34 27.20
N VAL A 568 -2.79 -7.24 26.84
CA VAL A 568 -3.27 -6.98 25.48
C VAL A 568 -2.49 -5.81 24.91
N ASP A 569 -2.12 -5.90 23.63
CA ASP A 569 -1.50 -4.83 22.85
C ASP A 569 -2.50 -4.19 21.89
N HIS A 570 -2.12 -3.06 21.26
CA HIS A 570 -2.98 -2.42 20.28
C HIS A 570 -2.97 -3.12 18.91
N LYS A 571 -2.10 -4.13 18.73
CA LYS A 571 -1.90 -4.89 17.48
C LYS A 571 -1.64 -3.98 16.30
N MET A 572 -0.82 -2.95 16.53
CA MET A 572 -0.46 -2.00 15.48
C MET A 572 0.35 -2.69 14.39
N LYS A 573 -0.02 -2.44 13.12
CA LYS A 573 0.77 -2.83 11.96
C LYS A 573 1.37 -1.57 11.36
N VAL A 574 2.66 -1.38 11.58
CA VAL A 574 3.37 -0.17 11.18
C VAL A 574 4.34 -0.55 10.06
N TRP A 575 4.26 0.17 8.96
CA TRP A 575 5.20 0.07 7.86
C TRP A 575 6.13 1.28 7.88
N ALA A 576 7.39 1.13 7.51
CA ALA A 576 8.33 2.24 7.39
C ALA A 576 9.06 2.19 6.06
N GLU A 577 9.36 3.37 5.51
CA GLU A 577 10.14 3.54 4.27
C GLU A 577 11.65 3.70 4.54
N PHE A 578 12.09 3.40 5.76
CA PHE A 578 13.46 3.50 6.24
C PHE A 578 13.83 2.30 7.12
N ASP A 579 15.13 2.05 7.26
CA ASP A 579 15.65 1.06 8.22
C ASP A 579 15.74 1.68 9.62
N VAL A 580 15.26 0.94 10.63
CA VAL A 580 15.19 1.35 12.04
C VAL A 580 16.48 1.04 12.79
#